data_AF-A0A0D2GCY4-F1
#
_entry.id   AF-A0A0D2GCY4-F1
#
_cell.length_a   1.000
_cell.length_b   1.000
_cell.length_c   1.000
_cell.angle_alpha   90.00
_cell.angle_beta   90.00
_cell.angle_gamma   90.00
#
_symmetry.space_group_name_H-M   'P 1'
#
loop_
_entity.id
_entity.type
_entity.pdbx_description
1 polymer ?
#
loop_
_entity_poly.entity_id
_entity_poly.type
_entity_poly.pdbx_seq_one_letter_code
_entity_poly.pdbx_strand_id
1 'polypeptide(L)'
;MEDVMRIKNRSKVTCPICMMQVDPQSRPRTLRWEGKEKYFCSESCRDKFLQSRCSCQPEKGRWGRWLDRVARSNEKQFGKKGPCCH
;
A
#
# COMPACT_ATOMS: atom_id res chain seq x y z
N MET A 1 -36.43 -14.75 -26.25
CA MET A 1 -35.23 -14.85 -25.39
C MET A 1 -34.65 -13.45 -25.13
N GLU A 2 -35.50 -12.43 -25.01
CA GLU A 2 -36.29 -12.05 -23.82
C GLU A 2 -35.43 -11.38 -22.73
N ASP A 3 -35.35 -10.06 -22.80
CA ASP A 3 -35.93 -9.18 -21.77
C ASP A 3 -35.58 -9.37 -20.29
N VAL A 4 -34.43 -9.98 -19.94
CA VAL A 4 -33.88 -9.96 -18.57
C VAL A 4 -32.67 -9.00 -18.41
N MET A 5 -32.49 -8.05 -19.33
CA MET A 5 -31.67 -6.85 -19.10
C MET A 5 -32.38 -5.80 -18.20
N ARG A 6 -33.53 -6.19 -17.64
CA ARG A 6 -34.33 -5.51 -16.61
C ARG A 6 -33.47 -4.90 -15.51
N ILE A 7 -33.18 -3.61 -15.67
CA ILE A 7 -33.04 -2.60 -14.62
C ILE A 7 -32.24 -3.11 -13.41
N LYS A 8 -30.98 -3.44 -13.61
CA LYS A 8 -30.10 -3.69 -12.47
C LYS A 8 -29.53 -2.35 -12.00
N ASN A 9 -30.28 -1.70 -11.11
CA ASN A 9 -29.78 -0.64 -10.23
C ASN A 9 -28.73 -1.26 -9.30
N ARG A 10 -27.54 -1.51 -9.84
CA ARG A 10 -26.44 -2.15 -9.14
C ARG A 10 -25.76 -1.11 -8.30
N SER A 11 -25.68 -1.34 -7.00
CA SER A 11 -24.74 -0.66 -6.11
C SER A 11 -23.32 -1.03 -6.55
N LYS A 12 -22.82 -0.33 -7.57
CA LYS A 12 -21.47 -0.48 -8.08
C LYS A 12 -20.51 0.03 -7.02
N VAL A 13 -19.49 -0.75 -6.71
CA VAL A 13 -18.49 -0.40 -5.69
C VAL A 13 -17.29 0.24 -6.37
N THR A 14 -16.82 1.35 -5.85
CA THR A 14 -15.65 2.03 -6.41
C THR A 14 -14.37 1.30 -5.99
N CYS A 15 -13.52 0.95 -6.96
CA CYS A 15 -12.20 0.39 -6.67
C CYS A 15 -11.29 1.47 -6.07
N PRO A 16 -10.58 1.20 -4.95
CA PRO A 16 -9.76 2.20 -4.26
C PRO A 16 -8.47 2.59 -5.00
N ILE A 17 -8.07 1.85 -6.04
CA ILE A 17 -6.84 2.13 -6.82
C ILE A 17 -7.17 2.88 -8.11
N CYS A 18 -8.00 2.28 -8.96
CA CYS A 18 -8.31 2.77 -10.31
C CYS A 18 -9.48 3.77 -10.33
N MET A 19 -10.21 3.93 -9.21
CA MET A 19 -11.49 4.66 -9.10
C MET A 19 -12.57 4.18 -10.09
N MET A 20 -12.39 3.01 -10.70
CA MET A 20 -13.35 2.42 -11.62
C MET A 20 -14.47 1.72 -10.85
N GLN A 21 -15.69 1.81 -11.38
CA GLN A 21 -16.85 1.14 -10.83
C GLN A 21 -16.77 -0.37 -11.08
N VAL A 22 -16.86 -1.17 -10.01
CA VAL A 22 -16.83 -2.63 -10.04
C VAL A 22 -18.22 -3.16 -9.77
N ASP A 23 -18.66 -4.12 -10.58
CA ASP A 23 -19.89 -4.87 -10.36
C ASP A 23 -19.61 -6.04 -9.40
N PRO A 24 -20.13 -6.03 -8.17
CA PRO A 24 -19.88 -7.10 -7.21
C PRO A 24 -20.55 -8.43 -7.58
N GLN A 25 -21.50 -8.44 -8.51
CA GLN A 25 -22.13 -9.67 -9.02
C GLN A 25 -21.27 -10.34 -10.10
N SER A 26 -20.29 -9.66 -10.68
CA SER A 26 -19.50 -10.14 -11.81
C SER A 26 -18.30 -11.02 -11.43
N ARG A 27 -18.34 -11.74 -10.28
CA ARG A 27 -17.16 -12.39 -9.66
C ARG A 27 -15.98 -11.40 -9.51
N PRO A 28 -16.13 -10.33 -8.74
CA PRO A 28 -15.06 -9.37 -8.50
C PRO A 28 -13.86 -10.05 -7.81
N ARG A 29 -12.67 -9.50 -8.01
CA ARG A 29 -11.51 -9.88 -7.22
C ARG A 29 -11.68 -9.24 -5.84
N THR A 30 -11.79 -10.06 -4.80
CA THR A 30 -11.94 -9.59 -3.42
C THR A 30 -10.67 -9.82 -2.61
N LEU A 31 -10.43 -8.94 -1.65
CA LEU A 31 -9.40 -9.10 -0.63
C LEU A 31 -10.00 -8.73 0.72
N ARG A 32 -9.83 -9.59 1.72
CA ARG A 32 -10.19 -9.27 3.10
C ARG A 32 -9.06 -8.46 3.73
N TRP A 33 -9.34 -7.23 4.14
CA TRP A 33 -8.37 -6.32 4.75
C TRP A 33 -9.01 -5.48 5.85
N GLU A 34 -8.36 -5.37 7.02
CA GLU A 34 -8.88 -4.66 8.21
C GLU A 34 -10.30 -5.08 8.59
N GLY A 35 -10.58 -6.39 8.47
CA GLY A 35 -11.90 -6.94 8.74
C GLY A 35 -12.98 -6.61 7.70
N LYS A 36 -12.64 -5.89 6.61
CA LYS A 36 -13.56 -5.50 5.54
C LYS A 36 -13.18 -6.15 4.22
N GLU A 37 -14.17 -6.57 3.44
CA GLU A 37 -13.93 -7.04 2.08
C GLU A 37 -13.78 -5.84 1.13
N LYS A 38 -12.72 -5.85 0.31
CA LYS A 38 -12.43 -4.83 -0.69
C LYS A 38 -12.56 -5.43 -2.08
N TYR A 39 -13.19 -4.69 -2.99
CA TYR A 39 -13.46 -5.09 -4.36
C TYR A 39 -12.50 -4.39 -5.34
N PHE A 40 -11.92 -5.14 -6.27
CA PHE A 40 -10.96 -4.62 -7.25
C PHE A 40 -11.42 -4.83 -8.69
N CYS A 41 -11.12 -3.83 -9.54
CA CYS A 41 -11.43 -3.85 -10.97
C CYS A 41 -10.60 -4.92 -11.72
N SER A 42 -9.38 -5.22 -11.26
CA SER A 42 -8.47 -6.21 -11.84
C SER A 42 -7.52 -6.79 -10.79
N GLU A 43 -6.85 -7.91 -11.12
CA GLU A 43 -5.78 -8.50 -10.28
C GLU A 43 -4.63 -7.53 -10.07
N SER A 44 -4.21 -6.81 -11.11
CA SER A 44 -3.18 -5.78 -10.99
C SER A 44 -3.54 -4.67 -9.99
N CYS A 45 -4.82 -4.32 -9.83
CA CYS A 45 -5.25 -3.34 -8.83
C CYS A 45 -5.23 -3.92 -7.40
N ARG A 46 -5.55 -5.21 -7.23
CA ARG A 46 -5.35 -5.91 -5.95
C ARG A 46 -3.87 -5.95 -5.59
N ASP A 47 -3.01 -6.27 -6.55
CA ASP A 47 -1.56 -6.38 -6.31
C ASP A 47 -0.96 -5.02 -5.99
N LYS A 48 -1.35 -3.95 -6.70
CA LYS A 48 -0.96 -2.58 -6.36
C LYS A 48 -1.44 -2.18 -4.96
N PHE A 49 -2.63 -2.61 -4.54
CA PHE A 49 -3.13 -2.36 -3.18
C PHE A 49 -2.35 -3.13 -2.10
N LEU A 50 -1.75 -4.27 -2.44
CA LEU A 50 -0.83 -5.00 -1.57
C LEU A 50 0.58 -4.40 -1.59
N GLN A 51 1.07 -3.99 -2.77
CA GLN A 51 2.40 -3.40 -2.97
C GLN A 51 2.53 -1.99 -2.40
N SER A 52 1.50 -1.15 -2.50
CA SER A 52 1.47 0.15 -1.83
C SER A 52 1.59 0.04 -0.31
N ARG A 53 1.40 -1.17 0.23
CA ARG A 53 1.57 -1.52 1.65
C ARG A 53 2.86 -2.27 1.95
N CYS A 54 3.75 -2.44 0.97
CA CYS A 54 5.14 -2.81 1.23
C CYS A 54 5.99 -1.54 1.33
N SER A 55 5.95 -0.89 2.49
CA SER A 55 6.89 0.16 2.88
C SER A 55 8.22 -0.45 3.33
N CYS A 56 8.88 -1.23 2.49
CA CYS A 56 10.22 -1.73 2.74
C CYS A 56 10.94 -1.76 1.39
N GLN A 57 11.85 -0.85 1.02
CA GLN A 57 12.71 0.04 1.79
C GLN A 57 13.00 1.29 0.95
N PRO A 58 13.27 2.46 1.54
CA PRO A 58 13.95 3.50 0.78
C PRO A 58 15.29 2.93 0.33
N GLU A 59 15.49 2.83 -0.99
CA GLU A 59 16.82 2.64 -1.55
C GLU A 59 17.70 3.73 -0.96
N LYS A 60 18.65 3.33 -0.08
CA LYS A 60 19.53 4.28 0.62
C LYS A 60 20.32 5.02 -0.45
N GLY A 61 19.80 6.16 -0.87
CA GLY A 61 20.41 7.04 -1.85
C GLY A 61 21.74 7.57 -1.34
N ARG A 62 22.42 8.37 -2.16
CA ARG A 62 23.73 8.94 -1.84
C ARG A 62 23.76 9.62 -0.46
N TRP A 63 22.65 10.25 -0.08
CA TRP A 63 22.44 10.87 1.24
C TRP A 63 22.35 9.85 2.38
N GLY A 64 21.58 8.77 2.24
CA GLY A 64 21.51 7.71 3.25
C GLY A 64 22.87 7.08 3.53
N ARG A 65 23.64 6.80 2.46
CA ARG A 65 25.02 6.29 2.58
C ARG A 65 25.99 7.29 3.21
N TRP A 66 25.77 8.59 3.00
CA TRP A 66 26.55 9.65 3.65
C TRP A 66 26.22 9.77 5.14
N LEU A 67 24.94 9.72 5.53
CA LEU A 67 24.50 9.72 6.94
C LEU A 67 25.08 8.52 7.70
N ASP A 68 25.08 7.32 7.12
CA ASP A 68 25.74 6.13 7.68
C ASP A 68 27.24 6.38 7.95
N ARG A 69 27.93 7.13 7.08
CA ARG A 69 29.34 7.51 7.26
C ARG A 69 29.51 8.55 8.36
N VAL A 70 28.67 9.59 8.37
CA VAL A 70 28.70 10.65 9.40
C VAL A 70 28.45 10.06 10.78
N ALA A 71 27.47 9.15 10.91
CA ALA A 71 27.19 8.45 12.17
C ALA A 71 28.42 7.70 12.70
N ARG A 72 29.17 7.00 11.84
CA ARG A 72 30.42 6.32 12.23
C ARG A 72 31.52 7.29 12.64
N SER A 73 31.65 8.43 11.96
CA SER A 73 32.62 9.47 12.33
C SER A 73 32.26 10.09 13.69
N ASN A 74 30.99 10.42 13.91
CA ASN A 74 30.51 10.96 15.18
C ASN A 74 30.71 9.97 16.33
N GLU A 75 30.42 8.68 16.10
CA GLU A 75 30.64 7.63 17.10
C GLU A 75 32.13 7.48 17.48
N LYS A 76 33.04 7.56 16.50
CA LYS A 76 34.49 7.54 16.79
C LYS A 76 34.94 8.76 17.58
N GLN A 77 34.33 9.92 17.30
CA GLN A 77 34.74 11.19 17.88
C GLN A 77 34.17 11.43 19.28
N PHE A 78 32.93 11.03 19.53
CA PHE A 78 32.20 11.32 20.77
C PHE A 78 31.83 10.06 21.57
N GLY A 79 32.11 8.87 21.05
CA GLY A 79 31.68 7.60 21.64
C GLY A 79 30.18 7.36 21.50
N LYS A 80 29.73 6.17 21.90
CA LYS A 80 28.29 5.77 21.89
C LYS A 80 27.52 6.26 23.11
N LYS A 81 28.21 6.78 24.12
CA LYS A 81 27.59 7.19 25.38
C LYS A 81 27.09 8.62 25.19
N GLY A 82 25.77 8.75 25.05
CA GLY A 82 25.12 10.06 25.14
C GLY A 82 25.37 10.69 26.50
N PRO A 83 25.19 12.02 26.64
CA PRO A 83 25.31 12.68 27.92
C PRO A 83 24.33 12.05 28.92
N CYS A 84 24.82 11.58 30.06
CA CYS A 84 23.98 11.18 31.18
C CYS A 84 23.70 12.42 32.03
N CYS A 85 22.42 12.67 32.33
CA CYS A 85 22.06 13.60 33.39
C CYS A 85 22.43 12.98 34.74
N HIS A 86 23.00 13.80 35.63
CA HIS A 86 23.30 13.44 37.01
C HIS A 86 22.03 13.40 37.86
#